data_AF-A0A7I4YS41-F1
#
_entry.id   AF-A0A7I4YS41-F1
#
_cell.length_a   1.000
_cell.length_b   1.000
_cell.length_c   1.000
_cell.angle_alpha   90.00
_cell.angle_beta   90.00
_cell.angle_gamma   90.00
#
_symmetry.space_group_name_H-M   'P 1'
#
loop_
_entity.id
_entity.type
_entity.pdbx_description
1 polymer ?
#
loop_
_entity_poly.entity_id
_entity_poly.type
_entity_poly.pdbx_seq_one_letter_code
_entity_poly.pdbx_strand_id
1 'polypeptide(L)'
;MQNSIQELAERIDSLWQTQRRKTLSRAAEVDEHPRRNDDNDEAGQDEILMDTDELDEKNREEMDIVRRTMEAKIYALGIRIQSLMETQPCQPRQYSKGMRPDHPSESNMRCIFCGARGDHYSDSCGKVRGSKRRRILLKRYKRCVNCLEIGCLEEETCPKFWTKCHHCGRRDHHSALCEKPDIARQIEEEIASINAELTRTLEKLNSIRSTLGMDPVSLPATP
;
A
#
# COMPACT_ATOMS: atom_id res chain seq x y z
N MET A 1 16.53 9.57 23.13
CA MET A 1 16.08 9.51 21.72
C MET A 1 15.94 8.08 21.18
N GLN A 2 16.84 7.15 21.53
CA GLN A 2 16.72 5.73 21.14
C GLN A 2 15.36 5.09 21.54
N ASN A 3 14.85 5.38 22.75
CA ASN A 3 13.55 4.86 23.19
C ASN A 3 12.35 5.33 22.33
N SER A 4 12.41 6.53 21.75
CA SER A 4 11.31 7.07 20.94
C SER A 4 11.28 6.45 19.54
N ILE A 5 12.45 6.09 18.99
CA ILE A 5 12.55 5.36 17.72
C ILE A 5 12.06 3.93 17.91
N GLN A 6 12.38 3.30 19.05
CA GLN A 6 11.95 1.94 19.37
C GLN A 6 10.45 1.85 19.63
N GLU A 7 9.86 2.78 20.38
CA GLU A 7 8.39 2.85 20.56
C GLU A 7 7.64 3.07 19.24
N LEU A 8 8.20 3.86 18.32
CA LEU A 8 7.61 4.04 17.00
C LEU A 8 7.75 2.81 16.12
N ALA A 9 8.90 2.11 16.18
CA ALA A 9 9.08 0.84 15.50
C ALA A 9 8.06 -0.20 15.98
N GLU A 10 7.84 -0.30 17.29
CA GLU A 10 6.84 -1.20 17.90
C GLU A 10 5.40 -0.83 17.53
N ARG A 11 5.07 0.47 17.47
CA ARG A 11 3.76 0.94 17.01
C ARG A 11 3.52 0.68 15.53
N ILE A 12 4.53 0.92 14.70
CA ILE A 12 4.48 0.61 13.27
C ILE A 12 4.26 -0.90 13.10
N ASP A 13 5.01 -1.74 13.80
CA ASP A 13 4.90 -3.20 13.72
C ASP A 13 3.52 -3.73 14.14
N SER A 14 2.96 -3.21 15.24
CA SER A 14 1.60 -3.54 15.70
C SER A 14 0.51 -3.18 14.66
N LEU A 15 0.68 -2.06 13.95
CA LEU A 15 -0.23 -1.63 12.88
C LEU A 15 -0.11 -2.54 11.64
N TRP A 16 1.12 -2.93 11.27
CA TRP A 16 1.37 -3.91 10.20
C TRP A 16 0.73 -5.26 10.51
N GLN A 17 0.84 -5.76 11.74
CA GLN A 17 0.20 -7.00 12.20
C GLN A 17 -1.33 -6.96 12.06
N THR A 18 -1.94 -5.81 12.33
CA THR A 18 -3.40 -5.61 12.23
C THR A 18 -3.87 -5.58 10.77
N GLN A 19 -3.07 -5.00 9.88
CA GLN A 19 -3.30 -4.99 8.43
C GLN A 19 -3.13 -6.41 7.83
N ARG A 20 -2.12 -7.16 8.30
CA ARG A 20 -1.79 -8.53 7.87
C ARG A 20 -2.92 -9.53 8.15
N ARG A 21 -3.57 -9.46 9.32
CA ARG A 21 -4.73 -10.33 9.65
C ARG A 21 -5.89 -10.16 8.66
N LYS A 22 -5.99 -9.02 7.97
CA LYS A 22 -7.02 -8.78 6.94
C LYS A 22 -6.62 -9.32 5.56
N THR A 23 -5.33 -9.53 5.31
CA THR A 23 -4.79 -9.91 3.99
C THR A 23 -4.34 -11.37 3.89
N LEU A 24 -3.92 -12.00 5.00
CA LEU A 24 -3.36 -13.36 5.02
C LEU A 24 -4.36 -14.53 5.02
N SER A 25 -5.67 -14.28 4.88
CA SER A 25 -6.65 -15.37 4.65
C SER A 25 -6.56 -15.97 3.23
N ARG A 26 -5.53 -15.66 2.42
CA ARG A 26 -5.59 -15.93 0.97
C ARG A 26 -4.31 -16.19 0.17
N ALA A 27 -3.19 -16.55 0.78
CA ALA A 27 -2.05 -17.03 0.01
C ALA A 27 -1.16 -17.97 0.84
N ALA A 28 -1.24 -19.26 0.53
CA ALA A 28 -0.34 -20.29 1.00
C ALA A 28 0.43 -20.88 -0.20
N GLU A 29 1.66 -21.30 0.11
CA GLU A 29 2.49 -22.29 -0.56
C GLU A 29 3.50 -21.86 -1.64
N VAL A 30 4.58 -22.67 -1.68
CA VAL A 30 5.76 -22.76 -2.55
C VAL A 30 7.04 -22.15 -1.95
N ASP A 31 8.20 -22.80 -1.87
CA ASP A 31 8.67 -24.21 -1.85
C ASP A 31 10.18 -24.10 -1.50
N GLU A 32 10.69 -24.97 -0.65
CA GLU A 32 12.07 -24.95 -0.16
C GLU A 32 13.03 -25.61 -1.15
N HIS A 33 14.20 -25.02 -1.40
CA HIS A 33 15.35 -25.77 -1.92
C HIS A 33 16.70 -25.31 -1.31
N PRO A 34 17.57 -26.25 -0.89
CA PRO A 34 18.81 -25.95 -0.19
C PRO A 34 19.98 -25.77 -1.18
N ARG A 35 20.91 -24.84 -0.88
CA ARG A 35 22.16 -24.68 -1.62
C ARG A 35 23.36 -25.16 -0.78
N ARG A 36 24.22 -25.90 -1.50
CA ARG A 36 25.38 -26.67 -1.04
C ARG A 36 26.56 -25.79 -0.64
N ASN A 37 27.34 -26.30 0.32
CA ASN A 37 28.71 -25.90 0.61
C ASN A 37 29.64 -26.39 -0.51
N ASP A 38 30.68 -25.63 -0.82
CA ASP A 38 31.91 -26.14 -1.43
C ASP A 38 33.11 -25.45 -0.76
N ASP A 39 33.97 -26.30 -0.21
CA ASP A 39 35.27 -26.00 0.38
C ASP A 39 36.27 -25.65 -0.73
N ASN A 40 37.18 -24.70 -0.48
CA ASN A 40 38.47 -24.69 -1.17
C ASN A 40 39.56 -23.98 -0.36
N ASP A 41 40.67 -24.69 -0.20
CA ASP A 41 41.80 -24.42 0.69
C ASP A 41 42.83 -23.40 0.14
N GLU A 42 43.50 -22.78 1.11
CA GLU A 42 44.85 -22.21 1.21
C GLU A 42 45.74 -22.02 -0.04
N ALA A 43 46.35 -20.84 -0.15
CA ALA A 43 47.76 -20.59 0.23
C ALA A 43 48.35 -19.36 -0.49
N GLY A 44 49.06 -18.50 0.25
CA GLY A 44 49.91 -17.46 -0.35
C GLY A 44 50.10 -16.22 0.52
N GLN A 45 51.00 -16.32 1.50
CA GLN A 45 51.50 -15.22 2.32
C GLN A 45 52.46 -14.34 1.50
N ASP A 46 52.23 -13.03 1.51
CA ASP A 46 53.27 -12.01 1.32
C ASP A 46 52.89 -10.81 2.19
N GLU A 47 53.55 -10.68 3.35
CA GLU A 47 53.31 -9.61 4.32
C GLU A 47 53.86 -8.28 3.81
N ILE A 48 53.00 -7.50 3.16
CA ILE A 48 53.20 -6.06 3.00
C ILE A 48 52.53 -5.39 4.20
N LEU A 49 53.32 -4.98 5.19
CA LEU A 49 52.93 -4.08 6.27
C LEU A 49 52.59 -2.70 5.66
N MET A 50 51.39 -2.59 5.09
CA MET A 50 50.78 -1.31 4.74
C MET A 50 50.25 -0.67 6.02
N ASP A 51 50.77 0.50 6.31
CA ASP A 51 50.32 1.44 7.35
C ASP A 51 48.85 1.84 7.05
N THR A 52 47.88 1.07 7.56
CA THR A 52 46.43 1.22 7.27
C THR A 52 45.64 1.91 8.39
N ASP A 53 46.31 2.49 9.39
CA ASP A 53 45.64 2.92 10.64
C ASP A 53 45.16 4.38 10.66
N GLU A 54 45.09 5.04 9.51
CA GLU A 54 44.51 6.38 9.39
C GLU A 54 43.47 6.42 8.25
N LEU A 55 42.38 5.66 8.43
CA LEU A 55 41.11 6.12 7.88
C LEU A 55 40.84 7.49 8.52
N ASP A 56 41.27 8.54 7.81
CA ASP A 56 41.17 9.97 8.15
C ASP A 56 39.96 10.23 9.06
N GLU A 57 40.19 10.68 10.30
CA GLU A 57 39.15 10.96 11.31
C GLU A 57 37.99 11.78 10.71
N LYS A 58 38.31 12.63 9.73
CA LYS A 58 37.37 13.38 8.92
C LYS A 58 36.36 12.50 8.15
N ASN A 59 36.80 11.42 7.52
CA ASN A 59 35.91 10.48 6.81
C ASN A 59 34.95 9.78 7.77
N ARG A 60 35.41 9.49 8.99
CA ARG A 60 34.57 8.89 10.02
C ARG A 60 33.48 9.86 10.48
N GLU A 61 33.82 11.12 10.72
CA GLU A 61 32.86 12.17 11.07
C GLU A 61 31.82 12.38 9.96
N GLU A 62 32.26 12.43 8.70
CA GLU A 62 31.37 12.55 7.53
C GLU A 62 30.37 11.38 7.47
N MET A 63 30.83 10.14 7.63
CA MET A 63 29.98 8.95 7.66
C MET A 63 28.97 8.98 8.82
N ASP A 64 29.37 9.52 9.97
CA ASP A 64 28.53 9.67 11.16
C ASP A 64 27.39 10.69 10.93
N ILE A 65 27.67 11.77 10.21
CA ILE A 65 26.68 12.76 9.79
C ILE A 65 25.68 12.13 8.81
N VAL A 66 26.17 11.36 7.83
CA VAL A 66 25.30 10.67 6.87
C VAL A 66 24.41 9.65 7.59
N ARG A 67 24.94 8.90 8.56
CA ARG A 67 24.16 7.97 9.40
C ARG A 67 22.99 8.68 10.09
N ARG A 68 23.26 9.76 10.83
CA ARG A 68 22.22 10.55 11.55
C ARG A 68 21.18 11.11 10.59
N THR A 69 21.62 11.55 9.40
CA THR A 69 20.72 12.05 8.35
C THR A 69 19.77 10.96 7.86
N MET A 70 20.27 9.75 7.62
CA MET A 70 19.45 8.62 7.20
C MET A 70 18.47 8.18 8.30
N GLU A 71 18.91 8.16 9.56
CA GLU A 71 18.04 7.88 10.72
C GLU A 71 16.89 8.90 10.82
N ALA A 72 17.19 10.20 10.70
CA ALA A 72 16.17 11.25 10.68
C ALA A 72 15.19 11.09 9.49
N LYS A 73 15.70 10.68 8.32
CA LYS A 73 14.87 10.40 7.15
C LYS A 73 13.93 9.22 7.38
N ILE A 74 14.42 8.12 7.93
CA ILE A 74 13.60 6.95 8.30
C ILE A 74 12.45 7.37 9.23
N TYR A 75 12.77 8.16 10.26
CA TYR A 75 11.78 8.68 11.19
C TYR A 75 10.70 9.53 10.48
N ALA A 76 11.11 10.45 9.60
CA ALA A 76 10.20 11.29 8.85
C ALA A 76 9.28 10.49 7.91
N LEU A 77 9.81 9.46 7.22
CA LEU A 77 9.03 8.56 6.39
C LEU A 77 8.00 7.78 7.23
N GLY A 78 8.38 7.32 8.42
CA GLY A 78 7.48 6.66 9.37
C GLY A 78 6.29 7.52 9.78
N ILE A 79 6.53 8.77 10.16
CA ILE A 79 5.45 9.74 10.47
C ILE A 79 4.53 9.93 9.27
N ARG A 80 5.10 10.04 8.06
CA ARG A 80 4.31 10.23 6.84
C ARG A 80 3.38 9.04 6.57
N ILE A 81 3.89 7.81 6.68
CA ILE A 81 3.08 6.59 6.54
C ILE A 81 1.93 6.61 7.54
N GLN A 82 2.21 6.89 8.82
CA GLN A 82 1.19 6.94 9.85
C GLN A 82 0.10 7.97 9.54
N SER A 83 0.49 9.19 9.15
CA SER A 83 -0.46 10.24 8.76
C SER A 83 -1.34 9.82 7.59
N LEU A 84 -0.76 9.16 6.57
CA LEU A 84 -1.53 8.65 5.43
C LEU A 84 -2.55 7.58 5.85
N MET A 85 -2.16 6.66 6.72
CA MET A 85 -3.05 5.62 7.25
C MET A 85 -4.22 6.22 8.03
N GLU A 86 -3.99 7.23 8.86
CA GLU A 86 -5.03 7.94 9.63
C GLU A 86 -6.02 8.68 8.72
N THR A 87 -5.57 9.16 7.56
CA THR A 87 -6.43 9.85 6.58
C THR A 87 -7.21 8.91 5.66
N GLN A 88 -6.98 7.59 5.71
CA GLN A 88 -7.62 6.64 4.80
C GLN A 88 -9.15 6.60 5.03
N PRO A 89 -9.97 7.02 4.04
CA PRO A 89 -11.38 7.32 4.33
C PRO A 89 -12.30 6.10 4.29
N CYS A 90 -11.89 5.02 3.61
CA CYS A 90 -12.55 3.72 3.51
C CYS A 90 -11.60 2.70 2.83
N GLN A 91 -12.07 1.48 2.60
CA GLN A 91 -11.33 0.50 1.80
C GLN A 91 -11.32 0.87 0.30
N PRO A 92 -10.24 0.56 -0.44
CA PRO A 92 -10.19 0.72 -1.88
C PRO A 92 -11.23 -0.11 -2.62
N ARG A 93 -11.61 0.36 -3.80
CA ARG A 93 -12.54 -0.33 -4.69
C ARG A 93 -11.88 -1.57 -5.29
N GLN A 94 -12.50 -2.72 -5.07
CA GLN A 94 -12.07 -3.97 -5.70
C GLN A 94 -12.70 -4.10 -7.10
N TYR A 95 -11.83 -4.31 -8.10
CA TYR A 95 -12.22 -4.53 -9.50
C TYR A 95 -12.22 -6.03 -9.87
N SER A 96 -12.59 -6.88 -8.92
CA SER A 96 -12.65 -8.33 -9.09
C SER A 96 -13.92 -8.77 -9.83
N LYS A 97 -13.81 -9.90 -10.53
CA LYS A 97 -14.97 -10.69 -10.94
C LYS A 97 -15.54 -11.32 -9.68
N GLY A 98 -16.84 -11.21 -9.45
CA GLY A 98 -17.36 -11.52 -8.12
C GLY A 98 -18.86 -11.47 -7.99
N MET A 99 -19.59 -11.83 -9.06
CA MET A 99 -20.97 -12.25 -8.83
C MET A 99 -21.00 -13.65 -8.23
N ARG A 100 -21.92 -13.85 -7.30
CA ARG A 100 -22.17 -15.14 -6.67
C ARG A 100 -22.86 -16.06 -7.69
N PRO A 101 -22.24 -17.18 -8.12
CA PRO A 101 -22.82 -18.05 -9.14
C PRO A 101 -24.17 -18.64 -8.74
N ASP A 102 -24.38 -18.76 -7.43
CA ASP A 102 -25.55 -19.34 -6.77
C ASP A 102 -26.78 -18.43 -6.73
N HIS A 103 -26.69 -17.17 -7.19
CA HIS A 103 -27.81 -16.23 -7.18
C HIS A 103 -28.33 -15.94 -8.60
N PRO A 104 -29.41 -16.60 -9.08
CA PRO A 104 -29.84 -16.53 -10.47
C PRO A 104 -30.20 -15.12 -10.94
N SER A 105 -30.76 -14.29 -10.04
CA SER A 105 -31.09 -12.90 -10.36
C SER A 105 -29.86 -12.04 -10.62
N GLU A 106 -28.71 -12.37 -10.02
CA GLU A 106 -27.47 -11.62 -10.22
C GLU A 106 -26.88 -11.91 -11.60
N SER A 107 -26.96 -13.16 -12.05
CA SER A 107 -26.43 -13.59 -13.36
C SER A 107 -26.97 -12.78 -14.56
N ASN A 108 -28.19 -12.26 -14.45
CA ASN A 108 -28.81 -11.42 -15.49
C ASN A 108 -28.52 -9.92 -15.33
N MET A 109 -27.94 -9.49 -14.21
CA MET A 109 -27.63 -8.08 -13.99
C MET A 109 -26.59 -7.60 -14.99
N ARG A 110 -26.84 -6.44 -15.58
CA ARG A 110 -25.94 -5.78 -16.54
C ARG A 110 -25.16 -4.68 -15.83
N CYS A 111 -23.84 -4.70 -15.98
CA CYS A 111 -22.99 -3.59 -15.57
C CYS A 111 -23.34 -2.33 -16.37
N ILE A 112 -23.66 -1.23 -15.68
CA ILE A 112 -24.11 0.01 -16.31
C ILE A 112 -23.03 0.71 -17.13
N PHE A 113 -21.77 0.44 -16.81
CA PHE A 113 -20.63 1.12 -17.40
C PHE A 113 -20.10 0.41 -18.65
N CYS A 114 -20.01 -0.93 -18.61
CA CYS A 114 -19.42 -1.71 -19.70
C CYS A 114 -20.38 -2.68 -20.38
N GLY A 115 -21.61 -2.82 -19.90
CA GLY A 115 -22.65 -3.64 -20.51
C GLY A 115 -22.49 -5.15 -20.32
N ALA A 116 -21.42 -5.62 -19.67
CA ALA A 116 -21.25 -7.04 -19.33
C ALA A 116 -22.39 -7.54 -18.44
N ARG A 117 -22.93 -8.73 -18.72
CA ARG A 117 -23.97 -9.38 -17.92
C ARG A 117 -23.35 -10.44 -17.01
N GLY A 118 -23.78 -10.50 -15.75
CA GLY A 118 -23.43 -11.59 -14.84
C GLY A 118 -21.97 -11.71 -14.39
N ASP A 119 -21.06 -10.85 -14.88
CA ASP A 119 -19.62 -10.95 -14.61
C ASP A 119 -19.19 -10.17 -13.36
N HIS A 120 -19.75 -8.97 -13.17
CA HIS A 120 -19.42 -8.10 -12.04
C HIS A 120 -20.51 -7.05 -11.79
N TYR A 121 -20.59 -6.59 -10.54
CA TYR A 121 -21.39 -5.42 -10.17
C TYR A 121 -20.84 -4.14 -10.79
N SER A 122 -21.72 -3.18 -11.10
CA SER A 122 -21.31 -1.86 -11.62
C SER A 122 -20.24 -1.19 -10.75
N ASP A 123 -20.31 -1.34 -9.42
CA ASP A 123 -19.33 -0.84 -8.46
C ASP A 123 -17.90 -1.37 -8.73
N SER A 124 -17.79 -2.63 -9.17
CA SER A 124 -16.53 -3.35 -9.41
C SER A 124 -16.08 -3.34 -10.88
N CYS A 125 -16.68 -2.50 -11.74
CA CYS A 125 -16.36 -2.49 -13.17
C CYS A 125 -14.88 -2.17 -13.45
N GLY A 126 -14.13 -3.17 -13.93
CA GLY A 126 -12.71 -3.05 -14.28
C GLY A 126 -12.43 -2.29 -15.58
N LYS A 127 -13.41 -2.21 -16.50
CA LYS A 127 -13.29 -1.50 -17.79
C LYS A 127 -13.43 0.03 -17.64
N VAL A 128 -14.26 0.47 -16.68
CA VAL A 128 -14.46 1.89 -16.37
C VAL A 128 -14.07 2.13 -14.91
N ARG A 129 -12.78 2.44 -14.73
CA ARG A 129 -12.18 2.77 -13.44
C ARG A 129 -12.33 4.26 -13.14
N GLY A 130 -12.41 4.59 -11.85
CA GLY A 130 -12.47 5.96 -11.34
C GLY A 130 -13.87 6.58 -11.36
N SER A 131 -14.26 7.15 -10.24
CA SER A 131 -15.51 7.88 -10.00
C SER A 131 -15.73 9.01 -11.00
N LYS A 132 -14.71 9.83 -11.31
CA LYS A 132 -14.80 10.93 -12.28
C LYS A 132 -15.23 10.45 -13.66
N ARG A 133 -14.59 9.40 -14.20
CA ARG A 133 -14.95 8.82 -15.50
C ARG A 133 -16.35 8.22 -15.50
N ARG A 134 -16.73 7.55 -14.41
CA ARG A 134 -18.07 6.99 -14.22
C ARG A 134 -19.15 8.09 -14.25
N ARG A 135 -18.95 9.20 -13.53
CA ARG A 135 -19.87 10.36 -13.56
C ARG A 135 -20.03 10.96 -14.95
N ILE A 136 -18.93 11.09 -15.71
CA ILE A 136 -18.97 11.56 -17.10
C ILE A 136 -19.87 10.65 -17.97
N LEU A 137 -19.74 9.32 -17.82
CA LEU A 137 -20.59 8.38 -18.56
C LEU A 137 -22.06 8.50 -18.17
N LEU A 138 -22.39 8.64 -16.88
CA LEU A 138 -23.77 8.84 -16.45
C LEU A 138 -24.38 10.09 -17.08
N LYS A 139 -23.66 11.21 -17.02
CA LYS A 139 -24.11 12.47 -17.62
C LYS A 139 -24.32 12.33 -19.13
N ARG A 140 -23.39 11.67 -19.83
CA ARG A 140 -23.49 11.40 -21.27
C ARG A 140 -24.74 10.58 -21.62
N TYR A 141 -25.08 9.60 -20.80
CA TYR A 141 -26.24 8.71 -21.02
C TYR A 141 -27.51 9.15 -20.28
N LYS A 142 -27.52 10.36 -19.68
CA LYS A 142 -28.65 10.92 -18.92
C LYS A 142 -29.20 9.94 -17.88
N ARG A 143 -28.30 9.36 -17.08
CA ARG A 143 -28.62 8.40 -16.01
C ARG A 143 -28.53 9.07 -14.65
N CYS A 144 -29.48 8.72 -13.79
CA CYS A 144 -29.55 9.22 -12.43
C CYS A 144 -28.31 8.84 -11.59
N VAL A 145 -27.74 9.82 -10.89
CA VAL A 145 -26.56 9.60 -10.02
C VAL A 145 -26.84 8.74 -8.79
N ASN A 146 -28.10 8.61 -8.37
CA ASN A 146 -28.52 7.86 -7.18
C ASN A 146 -28.91 6.41 -7.48
N CYS A 147 -29.68 6.17 -8.57
CA CYS A 147 -30.15 4.82 -8.93
C CYS A 147 -29.50 4.24 -10.19
N LEU A 148 -28.71 5.01 -10.95
CA LEU A 148 -28.08 4.63 -12.22
C LEU A 148 -29.04 4.38 -13.40
N GLU A 149 -30.35 4.56 -13.20
CA GLU A 149 -31.37 4.35 -14.23
C GLU A 149 -31.59 5.56 -15.14
N ILE A 150 -32.09 5.30 -16.35
CA ILE A 150 -32.47 6.33 -17.33
C ILE A 150 -33.88 6.84 -16.98
N GLY A 151 -34.11 8.15 -17.16
CA GLY A 151 -35.44 8.75 -17.00
C GLY A 151 -35.86 9.02 -15.55
N CYS A 152 -34.98 8.79 -14.58
CA CYS A 152 -35.16 9.26 -13.22
C CYS A 152 -34.70 10.72 -13.10
N LEU A 153 -35.51 11.57 -12.45
CA LEU A 153 -35.31 13.01 -12.35
C LEU A 153 -34.22 13.47 -11.36
N GLU A 154 -33.51 12.53 -10.71
CA GLU A 154 -32.44 12.84 -9.71
C GLU A 154 -32.91 13.62 -8.46
N GLU A 155 -34.21 13.75 -8.23
CA GLU A 155 -34.82 14.46 -7.11
C GLU A 155 -35.24 13.49 -5.97
N GLU A 156 -35.96 14.01 -4.97
CA GLU A 156 -36.55 13.25 -3.85
C GLU A 156 -37.47 12.10 -4.32
N THR A 157 -37.95 12.17 -5.57
CA THR A 157 -38.76 11.14 -6.23
C THR A 157 -37.95 9.91 -6.67
N CYS A 158 -36.61 9.97 -6.64
CA CYS A 158 -35.77 8.83 -6.97
C CYS A 158 -35.96 7.70 -5.93
N PRO A 159 -36.23 6.45 -6.34
CA PRO A 159 -36.39 5.32 -5.42
C PRO A 159 -35.16 5.05 -4.53
N LYS A 160 -33.99 5.58 -4.92
CA LYS A 160 -32.73 5.46 -4.18
C LYS A 160 -32.27 6.76 -3.54
N PHE A 161 -33.07 7.83 -3.53
CA PHE A 161 -32.70 9.13 -2.97
C PHE A 161 -32.23 9.03 -1.50
N TRP A 162 -32.94 8.26 -0.67
CA TRP A 162 -32.59 8.10 0.75
C TRP A 162 -31.54 7.03 1.04
N THR A 163 -31.06 6.33 0.00
CA THR A 163 -30.09 5.24 0.14
C THR A 163 -28.71 5.82 0.45
N LYS A 164 -28.10 5.34 1.54
CA LYS A 164 -26.73 5.75 1.91
C LYS A 164 -25.70 5.01 1.06
N CYS A 165 -24.68 5.74 0.63
CA CYS A 165 -23.49 5.19 0.01
C CYS A 165 -22.74 4.28 1.01
N HIS A 166 -22.37 3.08 0.58
CA HIS A 166 -21.64 2.11 1.42
C HIS A 166 -20.23 2.58 1.78
N HIS A 167 -19.61 3.41 0.94
CA HIS A 167 -18.23 3.88 1.13
C HIS A 167 -18.12 5.13 2.00
N CYS A 168 -19.10 6.04 1.94
CA CYS A 168 -19.02 7.34 2.61
C CYS A 168 -20.19 7.67 3.55
N GLY A 169 -21.28 6.93 3.50
CA GLY A 169 -22.49 7.17 4.31
C GLY A 169 -23.41 8.30 3.84
N ARG A 170 -23.00 9.10 2.84
CA ARG A 170 -23.82 10.19 2.25
C ARG A 170 -24.91 9.63 1.32
N ARG A 171 -25.94 10.43 1.01
CA ARG A 171 -27.15 10.03 0.24
C ARG A 171 -27.23 10.63 -1.17
N ASP A 172 -26.26 11.45 -1.56
CA ASP A 172 -26.24 12.23 -2.80
C ASP A 172 -25.65 11.47 -4.01
N HIS A 173 -25.28 10.20 -3.85
CA HIS A 173 -24.75 9.38 -4.93
C HIS A 173 -24.85 7.88 -4.67
N HIS A 174 -24.90 7.11 -5.77
CA HIS A 174 -24.71 5.67 -5.75
C HIS A 174 -23.26 5.28 -5.39
N SER A 175 -23.04 4.20 -4.64
CA SER A 175 -21.72 3.72 -4.21
C SER A 175 -20.70 3.57 -5.36
N ALA A 176 -21.18 3.17 -6.54
CA ALA A 176 -20.39 3.06 -7.77
C ALA A 176 -19.74 4.37 -8.24
N LEU A 177 -20.25 5.52 -7.78
CA LEU A 177 -19.75 6.85 -8.10
C LEU A 177 -18.93 7.46 -6.96
N CYS A 178 -18.87 6.82 -5.79
CA CYS A 178 -18.12 7.35 -4.67
C CYS A 178 -16.63 7.45 -4.99
N GLU A 179 -16.04 8.58 -4.62
CA GLU A 179 -14.63 8.91 -4.84
C GLU A 179 -13.73 8.40 -3.70
N LYS A 180 -14.27 8.23 -2.49
CA LYS A 180 -13.49 7.75 -1.33
C LYS A 180 -12.68 6.48 -1.61
N PRO A 181 -13.21 5.45 -2.32
CA PRO A 181 -12.44 4.27 -2.65
C PRO A 181 -11.29 4.53 -3.65
N ASP A 182 -11.41 5.54 -4.50
CA ASP A 182 -10.33 5.93 -5.41
C ASP A 182 -9.22 6.67 -4.65
N ILE A 183 -9.60 7.56 -3.72
CA ILE A 183 -8.66 8.24 -2.81
C ILE A 183 -7.94 7.21 -1.93
N ALA A 184 -8.68 6.25 -1.36
CA ALA A 184 -8.10 5.18 -0.55
C ALA A 184 -7.04 4.37 -1.32
N ARG A 185 -7.26 4.12 -2.62
CA ARG A 185 -6.28 3.47 -3.48
C ARG A 185 -5.03 4.32 -3.71
N GLN A 186 -5.19 5.63 -3.91
CA GLN A 186 -4.05 6.55 -4.06
C GLN A 186 -3.21 6.59 -2.78
N ILE A 187 -3.85 6.62 -1.61
CA ILE A 187 -3.17 6.56 -0.32
C ILE A 187 -2.38 5.26 -0.18
N GLU A 188 -2.95 4.11 -0.56
CA GLU A 188 -2.22 2.83 -0.53
C GLU A 188 -1.03 2.79 -1.49
N GLU A 189 -1.19 3.32 -2.71
CA GLU A 189 -0.10 3.46 -3.69
C GLU A 189 1.02 4.38 -3.14
N GLU A 190 0.66 5.47 -2.45
CA GLU A 190 1.63 6.39 -1.81
C GLU A 190 2.35 5.71 -0.63
N ILE A 191 1.62 5.01 0.25
CA ILE A 191 2.21 4.24 1.35
C ILE A 191 3.17 3.18 0.81
N ALA A 192 2.79 2.44 -0.25
CA ALA A 192 3.66 1.45 -0.87
C ALA A 192 4.96 2.08 -1.43
N SER A 193 4.85 3.25 -2.07
CA SER A 193 6.00 4.00 -2.57
C SER A 193 6.93 4.45 -1.43
N ILE A 194 6.38 4.97 -0.34
CA ILE A 194 7.15 5.42 0.83
C ILE A 194 7.82 4.23 1.51
N ASN A 195 7.14 3.09 1.62
CA ASN A 195 7.75 1.87 2.16
C ASN A 195 8.94 1.40 1.31
N ALA A 196 8.83 1.44 -0.01
CA ALA A 196 9.95 1.11 -0.88
C ALA A 196 11.14 2.08 -0.69
N GLU A 197 10.86 3.37 -0.43
CA GLU A 197 11.91 4.35 -0.09
C GLU A 197 12.52 4.10 1.29
N LEU A 198 11.69 3.74 2.26
CA LEU A 198 12.11 3.37 3.61
C LEU A 198 13.08 2.19 3.55
N THR A 199 12.73 1.11 2.87
CA THR A 199 13.59 -0.06 2.66
C THR A 199 14.95 0.33 2.05
N ARG A 200 14.96 1.11 0.96
CA ARG A 200 16.21 1.58 0.34
C ARG A 200 17.06 2.44 1.29
N THR A 201 16.41 3.26 2.13
CA THR A 201 17.11 4.13 3.09
C THR A 201 17.74 3.30 4.20
N LEU A 202 17.07 2.24 4.64
CA LEU A 202 17.57 1.31 5.66
C LEU A 202 18.73 0.46 5.16
N GLU A 203 18.65 -0.05 3.93
CA GLU A 203 19.77 -0.77 3.30
C GLU A 203 21.04 0.10 3.29
N LYS A 204 20.91 1.37 2.88
CA LYS A 204 22.01 2.34 2.91
C LYS A 204 22.52 2.62 4.32
N LEU A 205 21.61 2.79 5.29
CA LEU A 205 21.99 2.98 6.68
C LEU A 205 22.79 1.78 7.20
N ASN A 206 22.38 0.56 6.87
CA ASN A 206 23.05 -0.66 7.29
C ASN A 206 24.44 -0.80 6.65
N SER A 207 24.60 -0.43 5.38
CA SER A 207 25.93 -0.35 4.75
C SER A 207 26.85 0.63 5.49
N ILE A 208 26.37 1.83 5.81
CA ILE A 208 27.14 2.85 6.56
C ILE A 208 27.52 2.34 7.95
N ARG A 209 26.58 1.72 8.67
CA ARG A 209 26.81 1.17 10.01
C ARG A 209 27.84 0.05 9.99
N SER A 210 27.79 -0.83 8.99
CA SER A 210 28.79 -1.88 8.80
C SER A 210 30.19 -1.29 8.58
N THR A 211 30.33 -0.24 7.75
CA THR A 211 31.62 0.47 7.58
C THR A 211 32.12 1.12 8.87
N LEU A 212 31.22 1.56 9.75
CA LEU A 212 31.55 2.15 11.05
C LEU A 212 31.78 1.10 12.17
N GLY A 213 31.72 -0.20 11.86
CA GLY A 213 31.86 -1.27 12.87
C GLY A 213 30.66 -1.36 13.83
N MET A 214 29.48 -0.94 13.41
CA MET A 214 28.24 -0.98 14.19
C MET A 214 27.31 -2.09 13.71
N ASP A 215 26.52 -2.65 14.63
CA ASP A 215 25.51 -3.65 14.29
C ASP A 215 24.43 -3.11 13.33
N PRO A 216 23.93 -3.93 12.39
CA PRO A 216 22.88 -3.52 11.46
C PRO A 216 21.56 -3.25 12.19
N VAL A 217 20.81 -2.25 11.70
CA VAL A 217 19.44 -2.00 12.14
C VAL A 217 18.52 -2.88 11.32
N SER A 218 17.83 -3.80 11.99
CA SER A 218 16.76 -4.56 11.35
C SER A 218 15.50 -3.72 11.30
N LEU A 219 14.75 -3.81 10.19
CA LEU A 219 13.34 -3.44 10.22
C LEU A 219 12.65 -4.30 11.28
N PRO A 220 11.68 -3.77 12.05
CA PRO A 220 10.73 -4.64 12.69
C PRO A 220 10.19 -5.55 11.59
N ALA A 221 10.34 -6.86 11.77
CA ALA A 221 10.01 -7.84 10.75
C ALA A 221 8.56 -7.61 10.38
N THR A 222 8.30 -7.08 9.18
CA THR A 222 6.94 -7.04 8.65
C THR A 222 6.46 -8.47 8.67
N PRO A 223 5.49 -8.80 9.53
CA PRO A 223 4.82 -10.06 9.40
C PRO A 223 4.06 -9.92 8.07
#